data_AF-A0A9C8GHS4-F1
#
_entry.id   AF-A0A9C8GHS4-F1
#
_cell.length_a   1.000
_cell.length_b   1.000
_cell.length_c   1.000
_cell.angle_alpha   90.00
_cell.angle_beta   90.00
_cell.angle_gamma   90.00
#
_symmetry.space_group_name_H-M   'P 1'
#
loop_
_entity.id
_entity.type
_entity.pdbx_description
1 polymer ?
#
loop_
_entity_poly.entity_id
_entity_poly.type
_entity_poly.pdbx_seq_one_letter_code
_entity_poly.pdbx_strand_id
1 'polypeptide(L)'
;MSSNQRIWRILSLLLIFALLLTACTPTPTETPVKEATEEPTREEPVAKPEVDFNYPPGGYLERALTGEFAGTEVTVDGPFADADEVKFNRSMAAFEEATGITVNYIGNKEFEGSISIRVDAGDAPDIADFPQPG
;
A
#
# COMPACT_ATOMS: atom_id res chain seq x y z
N MET A 1 58.19 -17.03 -25.99
CA MET A 1 57.38 -16.36 -24.94
C MET A 1 56.05 -15.77 -25.45
N SER A 2 55.57 -16.09 -26.66
CA SER A 2 54.31 -15.52 -27.20
C SER A 2 53.10 -16.47 -27.19
N SER A 3 53.28 -17.78 -26.95
CA SER A 3 52.18 -18.76 -26.96
C SER A 3 51.28 -18.64 -25.73
N ASN A 4 51.85 -18.51 -24.53
CA ASN A 4 51.05 -18.42 -23.29
C ASN A 4 50.28 -17.09 -23.19
N GLN A 5 50.86 -16.01 -23.72
CA GLN A 5 50.19 -14.71 -23.79
C GLN A 5 49.04 -14.71 -24.83
N ARG A 6 49.19 -15.49 -25.92
CA ARG A 6 48.10 -15.74 -26.88
C ARG A 6 46.98 -16.57 -26.26
N ILE A 7 47.31 -17.62 -25.49
CA ILE A 7 46.32 -18.45 -24.79
C ILE A 7 45.54 -17.62 -23.76
N TRP A 8 46.22 -16.78 -22.98
CA TRP A 8 45.55 -15.94 -21.99
C TRP A 8 44.68 -14.86 -22.64
N ARG A 9 45.14 -14.27 -23.75
CA ARG A 9 44.31 -13.34 -24.56
C ARG A 9 43.10 -14.03 -25.19
N ILE A 10 43.24 -15.28 -25.65
CA ILE A 10 42.12 -16.07 -26.19
C ILE A 10 41.14 -16.43 -25.07
N LEU A 11 41.63 -16.78 -23.86
CA LEU A 11 40.76 -17.05 -22.71
C LEU A 11 40.00 -15.80 -22.25
N SER A 12 40.66 -14.63 -22.19
CA SER A 12 40.01 -13.37 -21.86
C SER A 12 39.00 -12.94 -22.91
N LEU A 13 39.30 -13.14 -24.21
CA LEU A 13 38.35 -12.89 -25.29
C LEU A 13 37.15 -13.84 -25.23
N LEU A 14 37.36 -15.12 -24.93
CA LEU A 14 36.28 -16.10 -24.76
C LEU A 14 35.37 -15.76 -23.57
N LEU A 15 35.93 -15.28 -22.46
CA LEU A 15 35.16 -14.92 -21.27
C LEU A 15 34.34 -13.64 -21.47
N ILE A 16 34.87 -12.67 -22.21
CA ILE A 16 34.14 -11.45 -22.63
C ILE A 16 33.06 -11.80 -23.68
N PHE A 17 33.36 -12.69 -24.63
CA PHE A 17 32.40 -13.14 -25.64
C PHE A 17 31.25 -13.95 -25.03
N ALA A 18 31.51 -14.75 -23.99
CA ALA A 18 30.48 -15.46 -23.23
C ALA A 18 29.52 -14.51 -22.49
N LEU A 19 30.02 -13.37 -21.96
CA LEU A 19 29.16 -12.36 -21.33
C LEU A 19 28.27 -11.60 -22.33
N LEU A 20 28.69 -11.50 -23.60
CA LEU A 20 27.93 -10.80 -24.65
C LEU A 20 26.80 -11.67 -25.25
N LEU A 21 26.90 -13.01 -25.14
CA LEU A 21 25.89 -13.94 -25.67
C LEU A 21 24.65 -14.11 -24.75
N THR A 22 24.70 -13.62 -23.51
CA THR A 22 23.57 -13.66 -22.56
C THR A 22 22.61 -12.46 -22.66
N ALA A 23 22.86 -11.49 -23.54
CA ALA A 23 22.03 -10.29 -23.70
C ALA A 23 21.01 -10.36 -24.85
N CYS A 24 20.80 -11.53 -25.46
CA CYS A 24 19.76 -11.72 -26.48
C CYS A 24 19.05 -13.07 -26.30
N THR A 25 18.03 -13.07 -25.45
CA THR A 25 16.91 -14.00 -25.56
C THR A 25 15.69 -13.20 -26.00
N PRO A 26 15.17 -13.39 -27.22
CA PRO A 26 13.79 -13.04 -27.52
C PRO A 26 12.87 -14.01 -26.77
N THR A 27 12.01 -13.47 -25.91
CA THR A 27 10.88 -14.20 -25.32
C THR A 27 9.97 -14.73 -26.44
N PRO A 28 9.37 -15.93 -26.32
CA PRO A 28 8.58 -16.53 -27.40
C PRO A 28 7.40 -15.65 -27.80
N THR A 29 7.29 -15.41 -29.11
CA THR A 29 6.08 -14.94 -29.78
C THR A 29 4.94 -15.92 -29.49
N GLU A 30 3.99 -15.52 -28.64
CA GLU A 30 2.65 -16.07 -28.70
C GLU A 30 1.96 -15.59 -29.98
N THR A 31 1.25 -16.52 -30.58
CA THR A 31 0.54 -16.42 -31.86
C THR A 31 -0.57 -15.36 -31.75
N PRO A 32 -0.85 -14.55 -32.79
CA PRO A 32 -1.90 -13.56 -32.70
C PRO A 32 -3.26 -14.27 -32.73
N VAL A 33 -3.95 -14.28 -31.59
CA VAL A 33 -5.39 -14.52 -31.53
C VAL A 33 -6.07 -13.23 -31.97
N LYS A 34 -6.88 -13.33 -33.03
CA LYS A 34 -7.80 -12.29 -33.47
C LYS A 34 -8.84 -12.00 -32.39
N GLU A 35 -9.29 -10.74 -32.36
CA GLU A 35 -10.57 -10.27 -31.77
C GLU A 35 -10.53 -10.19 -30.22
N ALA A 36 -10.81 -9.07 -29.56
CA ALA A 36 -11.83 -8.07 -29.84
C ALA A 36 -11.37 -6.66 -29.44
N THR A 37 -11.93 -5.67 -30.12
CA THR A 37 -12.01 -4.29 -29.66
C THR A 37 -12.69 -4.28 -28.28
N GLU A 38 -11.91 -4.08 -27.21
CA GLU A 38 -12.47 -3.63 -25.94
C GLU A 38 -12.81 -2.15 -26.10
N GLU A 39 -14.12 -1.89 -26.14
CA GLU A 39 -14.68 -0.59 -25.82
C GLU A 39 -14.11 -0.10 -24.48
N PRO A 40 -13.99 1.22 -24.26
CA PRO A 40 -13.60 1.70 -22.94
C PRO A 40 -14.71 1.25 -21.99
N THR A 41 -14.41 0.24 -21.18
CA THR A 41 -15.24 -0.14 -20.03
C THR A 41 -15.31 1.10 -19.17
N ARG A 42 -16.42 1.82 -19.33
CA ARG A 42 -16.87 2.82 -18.39
C ARG A 42 -16.78 2.15 -17.03
N GLU A 43 -15.92 2.67 -16.16
CA GLU A 43 -15.91 2.30 -14.76
C GLU A 43 -17.34 2.50 -14.25
N GLU A 44 -18.10 1.40 -14.16
CA GLU A 44 -19.32 1.40 -13.40
C GLU A 44 -18.91 1.78 -11.97
N PRO A 45 -19.64 2.69 -11.31
CA PRO A 45 -19.31 3.07 -9.95
C PRO A 45 -19.29 1.77 -9.15
N VAL A 46 -18.13 1.42 -8.62
CA VAL A 46 -17.95 0.24 -7.76
C VAL A 46 -19.02 0.36 -6.70
N ALA A 47 -20.01 -0.53 -6.76
CA ALA A 47 -21.06 -0.58 -5.75
C ALA A 47 -20.34 -0.86 -4.44
N LYS A 48 -20.25 0.17 -3.60
CA LYS A 48 -19.65 0.08 -2.27
C LYS A 48 -20.31 -1.07 -1.55
N PRO A 49 -19.56 -1.89 -0.79
CA PRO A 49 -20.18 -2.91 0.05
C PRO A 49 -21.27 -2.24 0.89
N GLU A 50 -22.48 -2.81 0.90
CA GLU A 50 -23.56 -2.37 1.78
C GLU A 50 -23.22 -2.79 3.21
N VAL A 51 -22.33 -2.04 3.86
CA VAL A 51 -22.08 -2.16 5.28
C VAL A 51 -23.20 -1.41 6.00
N ASP A 52 -24.08 -2.16 6.69
CA ASP A 52 -25.20 -1.62 7.46
C ASP A 52 -24.70 -0.99 8.75
N PHE A 53 -24.22 0.25 8.63
CA PHE A 53 -23.94 1.09 9.78
C PHE A 53 -25.25 1.67 10.31
N ASN A 54 -25.55 1.44 11.59
CA ASN A 54 -26.66 2.13 12.24
C ASN A 54 -26.23 3.56 12.62
N TYR A 55 -26.60 4.56 11.81
CA TYR A 55 -26.27 5.97 12.04
C TYR A 55 -27.47 6.91 11.88
N PRO A 56 -27.52 8.03 12.63
CA PRO A 56 -28.56 9.02 12.46
C PRO A 56 -28.43 9.74 11.10
N PRO A 57 -29.54 10.00 10.40
CA PRO A 57 -29.51 10.74 9.13
C PRO A 57 -29.06 12.19 9.32
N GLY A 58 -28.48 12.77 8.27
CA GLY A 58 -27.93 14.13 8.22
C GLY A 58 -26.54 14.27 8.84
N GLY A 59 -25.91 13.18 9.29
CA GLY A 59 -24.60 13.18 9.92
C GLY A 59 -23.41 13.12 8.94
N TYR A 60 -22.20 13.24 9.48
CA TYR A 60 -20.96 13.12 8.70
C TYR A 60 -20.74 11.70 8.14
N LEU A 61 -21.22 10.66 8.83
CA LEU A 61 -21.11 9.29 8.33
C LEU A 61 -21.94 9.08 7.05
N GLU A 62 -23.14 9.66 6.95
CA GLU A 62 -23.93 9.61 5.72
C GLU A 62 -23.18 10.22 4.52
N ARG A 63 -22.53 11.37 4.75
CA ARG A 63 -21.69 12.06 3.77
C ARG A 63 -20.44 11.27 3.39
N ALA A 64 -19.81 10.62 4.36
CA ALA A 64 -18.68 9.72 4.10
C ALA A 64 -19.09 8.54 3.22
N LEU A 65 -20.26 7.95 3.48
CA LEU A 65 -20.79 6.82 2.72
C LEU A 65 -21.17 7.21 1.29
N THR A 66 -21.60 8.45 1.04
CA THR A 66 -21.78 8.97 -0.33
C THR A 66 -20.45 9.34 -1.02
N GLY A 67 -19.32 9.16 -0.33
CA GLY A 67 -17.97 9.34 -0.88
C GLY A 67 -17.44 10.77 -0.81
N GLU A 68 -18.06 11.67 -0.04
CA GLU A 68 -17.62 13.07 0.07
C GLU A 68 -16.16 13.21 0.53
N PHE A 69 -15.69 12.25 1.34
CA PHE A 69 -14.34 12.25 1.91
C PHE A 69 -13.43 11.15 1.33
N ALA A 70 -13.81 10.52 0.23
CA ALA A 70 -12.99 9.48 -0.37
C ALA A 70 -11.60 10.01 -0.76
N GLY A 71 -10.55 9.23 -0.48
CA GLY A 71 -9.16 9.62 -0.68
C GLY A 71 -8.56 10.52 0.40
N THR A 72 -9.31 10.82 1.47
CA THR A 72 -8.75 11.48 2.66
C THR A 72 -8.10 10.45 3.59
N GLU A 73 -7.23 10.95 4.46
CA GLU A 73 -6.48 10.14 5.41
C GLU A 73 -6.70 10.71 6.82
N VAL A 74 -6.84 9.82 7.80
CA VAL A 74 -6.95 10.13 9.22
C VAL A 74 -5.86 9.38 9.95
N THR A 75 -5.01 10.09 10.69
CA THR A 75 -3.98 9.50 11.54
C THR A 75 -4.50 9.27 12.94
N VAL A 76 -4.39 8.05 13.44
CA VAL A 76 -4.77 7.65 14.80
C VAL A 76 -3.52 7.17 15.52
N ASP A 77 -3.18 7.75 16.67
CA ASP A 77 -2.05 7.30 17.50
C ASP A 77 -2.58 6.67 18.79
N GLY A 78 -2.01 5.55 19.20
CA GLY A 78 -2.47 4.83 20.39
C GLY A 78 -1.56 3.69 20.85
N PRO A 79 -1.95 3.02 21.94
CA PRO A 79 -1.10 2.04 22.62
C PRO A 79 -1.11 0.65 21.99
N PHE A 80 -2.01 0.37 21.04
CA PHE A 80 -2.09 -0.96 20.44
C PHE A 80 -0.86 -1.21 19.58
N ALA A 81 -0.14 -2.28 19.87
CA ALA A 81 1.01 -2.68 19.08
C ALA A 81 0.91 -4.18 18.79
N ASP A 82 1.74 -4.66 17.86
CA ASP A 82 1.82 -6.07 17.50
C ASP A 82 0.45 -6.65 17.09
N ALA A 83 -0.06 -7.64 17.83
CA ALA A 83 -1.32 -8.31 17.51
C ALA A 83 -2.56 -7.41 17.68
N ASP A 84 -2.50 -6.40 18.55
CA ASP A 84 -3.65 -5.53 18.80
C ASP A 84 -3.79 -4.45 17.73
N GLU A 85 -2.67 -3.96 17.18
CA GLU A 85 -2.66 -3.10 16.00
C GLU A 85 -3.31 -3.80 14.80
N VAL A 86 -2.98 -5.08 14.57
CA VAL A 86 -3.61 -5.88 13.49
C VAL A 86 -5.13 -5.98 13.69
N LYS A 87 -5.60 -6.11 14.94
CA LYS A 87 -7.04 -6.16 15.24
C LYS A 87 -7.70 -4.81 14.99
N PHE A 88 -7.04 -3.71 15.33
CA PHE A 88 -7.52 -2.35 15.06
C PHE A 88 -7.65 -2.12 13.54
N ASN A 89 -6.60 -2.38 12.77
CA ASN A 89 -6.64 -2.19 11.32
C ASN A 89 -7.76 -3.03 10.68
N ARG A 90 -7.94 -4.27 11.16
CA ARG A 90 -9.05 -5.12 10.71
C ARG A 90 -10.43 -4.58 11.11
N SER A 91 -10.58 -3.93 12.26
CA SER A 91 -11.87 -3.36 12.66
C SER A 91 -12.23 -2.11 11.86
N MET A 92 -11.24 -1.41 11.30
CA MET A 92 -11.45 -0.26 10.42
C MET A 92 -11.74 -0.63 8.97
N ALA A 93 -11.33 -1.81 8.50
CA ALA A 93 -11.41 -2.21 7.09
C ALA A 93 -12.78 -1.98 6.43
N ALA A 94 -13.90 -2.35 7.09
CA ALA A 94 -15.24 -2.16 6.53
C ALA A 94 -15.63 -0.67 6.41
N PHE A 95 -15.13 0.16 7.33
CA PHE A 95 -15.32 1.62 7.27
C PHE A 95 -14.51 2.23 6.13
N GLU A 96 -13.25 1.83 5.98
CA GLU A 96 -12.39 2.30 4.89
C GLU A 96 -12.95 1.90 3.53
N GLU A 97 -13.40 0.66 3.37
CA GLU A 97 -13.98 0.14 2.13
C GLU A 97 -15.29 0.89 1.76
N ALA A 98 -16.16 1.17 2.73
CA ALA A 98 -17.43 1.84 2.48
C ALA A 98 -17.27 3.35 2.23
N THR A 99 -16.31 4.01 2.87
CA THR A 99 -16.17 5.47 2.81
C THR A 99 -15.11 5.94 1.81
N GLY A 100 -14.09 5.12 1.56
CA GLY A 100 -12.88 5.50 0.84
C GLY A 100 -11.92 6.36 1.66
N ILE A 101 -12.14 6.51 2.97
CA ILE A 101 -11.21 7.18 3.90
C ILE A 101 -10.16 6.15 4.33
N THR A 102 -8.89 6.54 4.40
CA THR A 102 -7.81 5.72 4.96
C THR A 102 -7.61 6.06 6.43
N VAL A 103 -7.55 5.07 7.32
CA VAL A 103 -7.25 5.21 8.74
C VAL A 103 -5.85 4.67 9.01
N ASN A 104 -4.90 5.58 9.15
CA ASN A 104 -3.51 5.25 9.44
C ASN A 104 -3.28 5.19 10.94
N TYR A 105 -3.25 3.96 11.48
CA TYR A 105 -2.94 3.73 12.89
C TYR A 105 -1.44 3.70 13.15
N ILE A 106 -1.00 4.44 14.16
CA ILE A 106 0.35 4.43 14.71
C ILE A 106 0.30 3.69 16.05
N GLY A 107 0.84 2.48 16.08
CA GLY A 107 0.93 1.66 17.28
C GLY A 107 2.22 1.92 18.07
N ASN A 108 2.09 2.40 19.31
CA ASN A 108 3.24 2.76 20.14
C ASN A 108 3.05 2.36 21.62
N LYS A 109 3.88 1.45 22.14
CA LYS A 109 3.83 1.03 23.56
C LYS A 109 4.16 2.17 24.52
N GLU A 110 4.87 3.19 24.06
CA GLU A 110 5.24 4.39 24.80
C GLU A 110 4.33 5.59 24.45
N PHE A 111 3.16 5.36 23.83
CA PHE A 111 2.21 6.39 23.38
C PHE A 111 2.00 7.51 24.42
N GLU A 112 1.56 7.17 25.63
CA GLU A 112 1.24 8.16 26.68
C GLU A 112 2.43 9.06 27.06
N GLY A 113 3.65 8.53 26.96
CA GLY A 113 4.88 9.29 27.24
C GLY A 113 5.33 10.19 26.08
N SER A 114 4.87 9.90 24.86
CA SER A 114 5.33 10.58 23.64
C SER A 114 4.34 11.59 23.07
N ILE A 115 3.03 11.41 23.29
CA ILE A 115 1.99 12.18 22.60
C ILE A 115 2.04 13.69 22.89
N SER A 116 2.28 14.09 24.14
CA SER A 116 2.43 15.52 24.48
C SER A 116 3.62 16.16 23.77
N ILE A 117 4.74 15.45 23.67
CA ILE A 117 5.95 15.90 22.98
C ILE A 117 5.67 16.07 21.48
N ARG A 118 4.95 15.13 20.85
CA ARG A 118 4.57 15.22 19.44
C ARG A 118 3.66 16.42 19.18
N VAL A 119 2.67 16.65 20.03
CA VAL A 119 1.78 17.82 19.95
C VAL A 119 2.56 19.13 20.08
N ASP A 120 3.44 19.23 21.08
CA ASP A 120 4.26 20.42 21.30
C ASP A 120 5.25 20.66 20.15
N ALA A 121 5.67 19.61 19.46
CA ALA A 121 6.53 19.66 18.27
C ALA A 121 5.77 20.00 16.97
N GLY A 122 4.43 20.10 17.01
CA GLY A 122 3.60 20.37 15.83
C GLY A 122 3.33 19.14 14.94
N ASP A 123 3.50 17.93 15.48
CA ASP A 123 3.28 16.63 14.82
C ASP A 123 2.15 15.84 15.52
N ALA A 124 1.03 16.50 15.79
CA ALA A 124 -0.12 15.86 16.43
C ALA A 124 -0.86 14.92 15.45
N PRO A 125 -1.33 13.74 15.90
CA PRO A 125 -2.28 12.93 15.12
C PRO A 125 -3.66 13.58 15.10
N ASP A 126 -4.52 13.15 14.18
CA ASP A 126 -5.93 13.59 14.13
C ASP A 126 -6.73 13.05 15.32
N ILE A 127 -6.42 11.82 15.75
CA ILE A 127 -7.06 11.14 16.87
C ILE A 127 -5.99 10.52 17.78
N ALA A 128 -6.19 10.67 19.10
CA ALA A 128 -5.38 10.04 20.13
C ALA A 128 -6.24 9.04 20.92
N ASP A 129 -5.91 7.75 20.82
CA ASP A 129 -6.60 6.65 21.52
C ASP A 129 -6.00 6.42 22.89
N PHE A 130 -6.55 7.07 23.92
CA PHE A 130 -6.07 6.91 25.29
C PHE A 130 -6.64 5.65 25.95
N PRO A 131 -5.79 4.79 26.54
CA PRO A 131 -6.26 3.63 27.28
C PRO A 131 -7.14 4.06 28.46
N GLN A 132 -8.18 3.26 28.72
CA GLN A 132 -9.06 3.52 29.86
C GLN A 132 -8.33 3.26 31.19
N PRO A 133 -8.59 4.06 32.23
CA PRO A 133 -8.17 3.74 33.59
C PRO A 133 -8.73 2.37 34.02
N GLY A 134 -7.92 1.61 34.76
CA GLY A 134 -8.35 0.37 35.43
C GLY A 134 -9.12 0.62 36.72
#